data_AF-A0A0N8I0C3-F1
#
_entry.id   AF-A0A0N8I0C3-F1
#
_cell.length_a   1.000
_cell.length_b   1.000
_cell.length_c   1.000
_cell.angle_alpha   90.00
_cell.angle_beta   90.00
_cell.angle_gamma   90.00
#
_symmetry.space_group_name_H-M   'P 1'
#
loop_
_entity.id
_entity.type
_entity.pdbx_description
1 polymer ?
#
loop_
_entity_poly.entity_id
_entity_poly.type
_entity_poly.pdbx_seq_one_letter_code
_entity_poly.pdbx_strand_id
1 'polypeptide(L)' 'MGRTLGQADVRARTGCTVIAIERDGQRLTNVDADLRVRDGDTLVVAGDDDAIDAFAELAT' A
#
# COMPACT_ATOMS: atom_id res chain seq x y z
N MET A 1 -7.08 14.74 -0.47
CA MET A 1 -5.83 14.85 0.33
C MET A 1 -5.38 13.42 0.62
N GLY A 2 -4.23 13.00 0.09
CA GLY A 2 -3.74 11.63 0.26
C GLY A 2 -3.31 11.33 1.71
N ARG A 3 -3.51 10.07 2.14
CA ARG A 3 -3.03 9.56 3.44
C ARG A 3 -1.57 9.12 3.33
N THR A 4 -0.83 9.16 4.42
CA THR A 4 0.46 8.45 4.48
C THR A 4 0.22 6.94 4.61
N LEU A 5 1.23 6.12 4.32
CA LEU A 5 1.13 4.67 4.54
C LEU A 5 0.92 4.32 6.01
N GLY A 6 1.55 5.06 6.93
CA GLY A 6 1.32 4.91 8.36
C GLY A 6 -0.13 5.22 8.76
N GLN A 7 -0.76 6.20 8.12
CA GLN A 7 -2.18 6.52 8.35
C GLN A 7 -3.14 5.52 7.68
N ALA A 8 -2.72 4.91 6.57
CA ALA A 8 -3.49 3.86 5.92
C ALA A 8 -3.48 2.55 6.72
N ASP A 9 -2.40 2.33 7.50
CA ASP A 9 -2.17 1.22 8.42
C ASP A 9 -2.46 -0.16 7.78
N VAL A 10 -2.00 -0.31 6.53
CA VAL A 10 -2.27 -1.46 5.66
C VAL A 10 -1.97 -2.78 6.38
N ARG A 11 -0.80 -2.86 7.02
CA ARG A 11 -0.36 -4.07 7.70
C ARG A 11 -1.24 -4.46 8.88
N ALA A 12 -1.62 -3.51 9.73
CA ALA A 12 -2.47 -3.85 10.87
C ALA A 12 -3.90 -4.19 10.43
N ARG A 13 -4.38 -3.60 9.33
CA ARG A 13 -5.75 -3.77 8.85
C ARG A 13 -5.95 -5.02 8.00
N THR A 14 -4.92 -5.42 7.25
CA THR A 14 -5.05 -6.52 6.28
C THR A 14 -3.99 -7.60 6.46
N GLY A 15 -2.92 -7.38 7.22
CA GLY A 15 -1.76 -8.29 7.26
C GLY A 15 -0.77 -8.09 6.10
N CYS A 16 -1.14 -7.36 5.05
CA CYS A 16 -0.24 -7.08 3.94
C CYS A 16 0.85 -6.07 4.31
N THR A 17 2.04 -6.27 3.75
CA THR A 17 3.12 -5.27 3.78
C THR A 17 3.24 -4.62 2.40
N VAL A 18 3.20 -3.28 2.36
CA VAL A 18 3.52 -2.55 1.13
C VAL A 18 5.03 -2.59 0.92
N ILE A 19 5.48 -3.14 -0.21
CA ILE A 19 6.91 -3.34 -0.52
C ILE A 19 7.42 -2.41 -1.62
N ALA A 20 6.53 -1.85 -2.43
CA ALA A 20 6.87 -0.86 -3.45
C ALA A 20 5.64 -0.03 -3.84
N ILE A 21 5.89 1.11 -4.49
CA ILE A 21 4.88 1.90 -5.17
C ILE A 21 5.33 2.17 -6.58
N GLU A 22 4.46 1.98 -7.56
CA GLU A 22 4.66 2.48 -8.91
C GLU A 22 3.89 3.79 -9.08
N ARG A 23 4.62 4.84 -9.49
CA ARG A 23 4.10 6.19 -9.73
C ARG A 23 4.73 6.76 -10.98
N ASP A 24 3.91 7.24 -11.92
CA ASP A 24 4.38 7.87 -13.16
C ASP A 24 5.40 7.01 -13.93
N GLY A 25 5.22 5.68 -13.90
CA GLY A 25 6.13 4.71 -14.53
C GLY A 25 7.44 4.45 -13.76
N GLN A 26 7.62 5.03 -12.58
CA GLN A 26 8.77 4.80 -11.71
C GLN A 26 8.40 3.92 -10.53
N ARG A 27 9.28 2.97 -10.18
CA ARG A 27 9.13 2.14 -8.97
C ARG A 27 9.90 2.75 -7.80
N LEU A 28 9.17 3.13 -6.75
CA LEU A 28 9.69 3.57 -5.47
C LEU A 28 9.76 2.38 -4.51
N THR A 29 10.96 2.03 -4.07
CA THR A 29 11.20 0.90 -3.13
C THR A 29 11.53 1.36 -1.71
N ASN A 30 11.84 2.64 -1.51
CA ASN A 30 11.95 3.22 -0.18
C ASN A 30 10.55 3.59 0.31
N VAL A 31 9.86 2.58 0.86
CA VAL A 31 8.48 2.69 1.31
C VAL A 31 8.46 2.77 2.83
N ASP A 32 8.27 3.97 3.36
CA ASP A 32 8.18 4.23 4.80
C ASP A 32 6.78 4.75 5.20
N ALA A 33 6.56 4.88 6.51
CA ALA A 33 5.27 5.29 7.07
C ALA A 33 4.88 6.74 6.72
N ASP A 34 5.84 7.59 6.38
CA ASP A 34 5.63 9.01 6.07
C ASP A 34 5.30 9.24 4.59
N LEU A 35 5.59 8.25 3.74
CA LEU A 35 5.27 8.30 2.33
C LEU A 35 3.76 8.50 2.12
N ARG A 36 3.43 9.57 1.39
CA ARG A 36 2.06 9.90 0.99
C ARG A 36 1.65 9.16 -0.28
N VAL A 37 0.56 8.41 -0.17
CA VAL A 37 -0.14 7.79 -1.30
C VAL A 37 -0.87 8.89 -2.07
N ARG A 38 -0.80 8.81 -3.40
CA ARG A 38 -1.42 9.75 -4.35
C ARG A 38 -2.38 8.98 -5.24
N ASP A 39 -3.37 9.69 -5.78
CA ASP A 39 -4.23 9.13 -6.81
C ASP A 39 -3.38 8.75 -8.03
N GLY A 40 -3.64 7.56 -8.59
CA GLY A 40 -2.85 6.99 -9.68
C GLY A 40 -1.64 6.16 -9.24
N ASP A 41 -1.33 6.10 -7.95
CA ASP A 41 -0.32 5.16 -7.44
C ASP A 41 -0.81 3.71 -7.55
N THR A 42 0.09 2.81 -7.96
CA THR A 42 -0.10 1.36 -7.79
C THR A 42 0.73 0.90 -6.60
N LEU A 43 0.06 0.40 -5.56
CA LEU A 43 0.70 -0.20 -4.41
C LEU A 43 1.04 -1.67 -4.69
N VAL A 44 2.29 -2.06 -4.45
CA VAL A 44 2.71 -3.47 -4.48
C VAL A 44 2.73 -3.98 -3.05
N VAL A 45 1.94 -5.02 -2.78
CA VAL A 45 1.81 -5.63 -1.46
C VAL A 45 2.29 -7.08 -1.45
N ALA A 46 2.73 -7.54 -0.29
CA ALA A 46 3.05 -8.93 -0.01
C ALA A 46 2.31 -9.39 1.26
N GLY A 47 1.72 -10.57 1.21
CA GLY A 47 0.96 -11.21 2.28
C GLY A 47 0.62 -12.66 1.91
N ASP A 48 0.01 -13.39 2.83
CA ASP A 48 -0.67 -14.64 2.52
C ASP A 48 -2.03 -14.38 1.83
N ASP A 49 -2.72 -15.45 1.44
CA ASP A 49 -3.97 -15.34 0.68
C ASP A 49 -5.05 -14.55 1.44
N ASP A 50 -5.22 -14.84 2.74
CA ASP A 50 -6.17 -14.12 3.61
C ASP A 50 -5.85 -12.62 3.65
N ALA A 51 -4.56 -12.26 3.71
CA ALA A 51 -4.15 -10.86 3.72
C ALA A 51 -4.40 -10.16 2.37
N ILE A 52 -4.14 -10.86 1.26
CA ILE A 52 -4.40 -10.36 -0.10
C ILE A 52 -5.89 -10.09 -0.28
N ASP A 53 -6.75 -11.01 0.14
CA ASP A 53 -8.21 -10.86 0.06
C ASP A 53 -8.69 -9.66 0.89
N ALA A 54 -8.23 -9.56 2.14
CA ALA A 54 -8.54 -8.41 3.01
C ALA A 54 -8.06 -7.07 2.43
N PHE A 55 -6.94 -7.06 1.71
CA PHE A 55 -6.45 -5.86 1.03
C PHE A 55 -7.29 -5.50 -0.19
N ALA A 56 -7.76 -6.47 -0.97
CA ALA A 56 -8.62 -6.24 -2.12
C ALA A 56 -9.97 -5.62 -1.71
N GLU A 57 -10.56 -6.07 -0.60
CA GLU A 57 -11.78 -5.47 -0.03
C GLU A 57 -11.55 -4.01 0.42
N LEU A 58 -10.35 -3.69 0.89
CA LEU A 58 -9.99 -2.35 1.35
C LEU A 58 -9.82 -1.33 0.22
N ALA A 59 -9.45 -1.80 -0.96
CA ALA A 59 -9.13 -0.99 -2.14
C ALA A 59 -10.34 -0.72 -3.05
N THR A 60 -11.52 -1.25 -2.69
CA THR A 60 -12.80 -1.02 -3.38
C THR A 60 -13.52 0.20 -2.81
#